data_AF-A0A967WPJ1-F1
#
_entry.id   AF-A0A967WPJ1-F1
#
_cell.length_a   1.000
_cell.length_b   1.000
_cell.length_c   1.000
_cell.angle_alpha   90.00
_cell.angle_beta   90.00
_cell.angle_gamma   90.00
#
_symmetry.space_group_name_H-M   'P 1'
#
loop_
_entity.id
_entity.type
_entity.pdbx_description
1 polymer ?
#
loop_
_entity_poly.entity_id
_entity_poly.type
_entity_poly.pdbx_seq_one_letter_code
_entity_poly.pdbx_strand_id
1 'polypeptide(L)'
;EGTIPKGEYGAGTVMLWDVGRWQPDGRNDADRLDFILTGAKLRGAWTLVRLRDRGSSRHKGKQWLLIKRTDRPRRRLQLNDLSVISGRSMEEIAAHDHEAESLPPPPVAREIPGAHKGSPPATLSPQLGTPTEQAPKGRNWLHEIKFDGYRIVAHIEHGEVRLVTRNGHDWTDRFRAQAGELVQLPVEQAVLDGELVALSESGASSFHGLQEAISRKQTAHLIYQVF
;
A
#
# COMPACT_ATOMS: atom_id res chain seq x y z
N GLU A 1 4.42 11.50 1.53
CA GLU A 1 5.75 12.12 1.65
C GLU A 1 6.08 12.27 3.12
N GLY A 2 7.36 12.28 3.48
CA GLY A 2 7.83 12.32 4.85
C GLY A 2 9.16 11.57 5.03
N THR A 3 9.57 11.32 6.27
CA THR A 3 10.89 10.81 6.63
C THR A 3 10.74 9.40 7.17
N ILE A 4 11.29 8.43 6.44
CA ILE A 4 11.25 7.03 6.80
C ILE A 4 12.41 6.75 7.78
N PRO A 5 12.14 6.11 8.95
CA PRO A 5 13.16 5.81 9.96
C PRO A 5 14.36 5.01 9.41
N LYS A 6 15.51 5.17 10.07
CA LYS A 6 16.72 4.40 9.72
C LYS A 6 16.48 2.90 9.97
N GLY A 7 16.88 2.08 9.01
CA GLY A 7 16.73 0.61 9.08
C GLY A 7 15.55 0.07 8.27
N GLU A 8 14.58 0.93 7.94
CA GLU A 8 13.45 0.59 7.09
C GLU A 8 13.79 0.69 5.59
N TYR A 9 13.09 -0.08 4.77
CA TYR A 9 13.25 -0.02 3.31
C TYR A 9 12.80 1.36 2.79
N GLY A 10 13.72 2.09 2.15
CA GLY A 10 13.47 3.47 1.71
C GLY A 10 13.76 4.54 2.77
N ALA A 11 14.50 4.20 3.84
CA ALA A 11 14.94 5.14 4.88
C ALA A 11 15.49 6.46 4.33
N GLY A 12 15.10 7.57 4.97
CA GLY A 12 15.40 8.93 4.54
C GLY A 12 14.15 9.73 4.17
N THR A 13 14.33 10.97 3.74
CA THR A 13 13.23 11.83 3.31
C THR A 13 12.70 11.38 1.95
N VAL A 14 11.39 11.23 1.84
CA VAL A 14 10.67 10.77 0.66
C VAL A 14 9.64 11.82 0.26
N MET A 15 9.64 12.22 -1.00
CA MET A 15 8.73 13.21 -1.56
C MET A 15 7.83 12.59 -2.63
N LEU A 16 6.55 12.96 -2.65
CA LEU A 16 5.69 12.67 -3.78
C LEU A 16 5.95 13.71 -4.88
N TRP A 17 6.84 13.38 -5.82
CA TRP A 17 7.34 14.35 -6.80
C TRP A 17 6.39 14.57 -7.99
N ASP A 18 5.62 13.56 -8.39
CA ASP A 18 4.59 13.67 -9.42
C ASP A 18 3.47 12.66 -9.18
N VAL A 19 2.28 12.92 -9.71
CA VAL A 19 1.11 12.02 -9.62
C VAL A 19 0.33 12.05 -10.93
N GLY A 20 -0.16 10.90 -11.37
CA GLY A 20 -1.00 10.81 -12.55
C GLY A 20 -1.15 9.40 -13.09
N ARG A 21 -1.49 9.33 -14.38
CA ARG A 21 -1.70 8.07 -15.10
C ARG A 21 -0.59 7.83 -16.11
N TRP A 22 -0.36 6.57 -16.43
CA TRP A 22 0.50 6.18 -17.54
C TRP A 22 -0.20 5.16 -18.42
N GLN A 23 0.21 5.09 -19.68
CA GLN A 23 -0.25 4.06 -20.61
C GLN A 23 0.93 3.61 -21.49
N PRO A 24 1.08 2.31 -21.79
CA PRO A 24 2.10 1.84 -22.72
C PRO A 24 1.87 2.43 -24.12
N ASP A 25 2.95 2.80 -24.81
CA ASP A 25 2.95 3.38 -26.15
C ASP A 25 4.22 2.98 -26.91
N GLY A 26 4.20 1.81 -27.56
CA GLY A 26 5.31 1.31 -28.35
C GLY A 26 5.98 0.08 -27.75
N ARG A 27 7.32 0.06 -27.75
CA ARG A 27 8.10 -1.13 -27.39
C ARG A 27 8.18 -1.29 -25.87
N ASN A 28 7.74 -2.46 -25.39
CA ASN A 28 7.75 -2.81 -23.97
C ASN A 28 8.33 -4.22 -23.80
N ASP A 29 9.55 -4.32 -23.28
CA ASP A 29 10.26 -5.55 -22.97
C ASP A 29 11.12 -5.39 -21.70
N ALA A 30 11.92 -6.41 -21.38
CA ALA A 30 12.71 -6.44 -20.14
C ALA A 30 13.72 -5.27 -19.99
N ASP A 31 14.18 -4.69 -21.10
CA ASP A 31 15.20 -3.64 -21.11
C ASP A 31 14.65 -2.27 -21.51
N ARG A 32 13.38 -2.18 -21.93
CA ARG A 32 12.79 -0.94 -22.44
C ARG A 32 11.28 -0.87 -22.20
N LEU A 33 10.81 0.30 -21.78
CA LEU A 33 9.40 0.63 -21.67
C LEU A 33 9.13 1.97 -22.38
N ASP A 34 8.29 1.96 -23.41
CA ASP A 34 7.79 3.18 -24.06
C ASP A 34 6.35 3.44 -23.61
N PHE A 35 6.07 4.66 -23.13
CA PHE A 35 4.78 4.98 -22.50
C PHE A 35 4.45 6.47 -22.59
N ILE A 36 3.16 6.79 -22.43
CA ILE A 36 2.66 8.17 -22.30
C ILE A 36 2.31 8.42 -20.85
N LEU A 37 2.79 9.53 -20.30
CA LEU A 37 2.43 10.03 -18.97
C LEU A 37 1.36 11.11 -19.06
N THR A 38 0.40 11.06 -18.15
CA THR A 38 -0.54 12.13 -17.84
C THR A 38 -0.40 12.47 -16.36
N GLY A 39 0.75 13.03 -16.02
CA GLY A 39 1.11 13.50 -14.68
C GLY A 39 0.80 14.99 -14.47
N ALA A 40 0.86 15.41 -13.21
CA ALA A 40 0.83 16.82 -12.88
C ALA A 40 2.05 17.54 -13.47
N LYS A 41 3.25 16.94 -13.37
CA LYS A 41 4.52 17.46 -13.89
C LYS A 41 4.93 16.83 -15.22
N LEU A 42 5.02 15.50 -15.28
CA LEU A 42 5.45 14.79 -16.48
C LEU A 42 4.25 14.48 -17.37
N ARG A 43 4.31 14.95 -18.62
CA ARG A 43 3.25 14.71 -19.62
C ARG A 43 3.80 14.25 -20.95
N GLY A 44 2.97 13.54 -21.70
CA GLY A 44 3.25 13.10 -23.07
C GLY A 44 4.13 11.84 -23.14
N ALA A 45 4.79 11.60 -24.28
CA ALA A 45 5.52 10.36 -24.54
C ALA A 45 6.93 10.31 -23.90
N TRP A 46 7.30 9.14 -23.37
CA TRP A 46 8.54 8.83 -22.66
C TRP A 46 9.06 7.44 -23.02
N THR A 47 10.35 7.22 -22.77
CA THR A 47 11.03 5.93 -22.88
C THR A 47 11.89 5.72 -21.65
N LEU A 48 11.73 4.59 -20.96
CA LEU A 48 12.62 4.12 -19.91
C LEU A 48 13.48 2.98 -20.49
N VAL A 49 14.80 3.13 -20.52
CA VAL A 49 15.73 2.12 -21.07
C VAL A 49 16.79 1.73 -20.06
N ARG A 50 17.06 0.43 -19.97
CA ARG A 50 18.14 -0.12 -19.16
C ARG A 50 19.46 0.06 -19.89
N LEU A 51 20.41 0.71 -19.25
CA LEU A 51 21.76 0.84 -19.82
C LEU A 51 22.49 -0.49 -19.70
N ARG A 52 23.13 -0.92 -20.80
CA ARG A 52 24.02 -2.08 -20.80
C ARG A 52 25.40 -1.66 -20.27
N ASP A 53 25.98 -2.52 -19.44
CA ASP A 53 27.26 -2.25 -18.77
C ASP A 53 28.38 -1.93 -19.79
N ARG A 54 29.08 -0.82 -19.57
CA ARG A 54 30.37 -0.52 -20.22
C ARG A 54 31.40 -0.26 -19.11
N GLY A 55 32.09 -1.33 -18.70
CA GLY A 55 33.25 -1.23 -17.81
C GLY A 55 32.93 -1.08 -16.31
N SER A 56 33.98 -1.13 -15.49
CA SER A 56 34.00 -1.32 -14.04
C SER A 56 33.33 -0.18 -13.24
N SER A 57 32.00 -0.18 -13.18
CA SER A 57 31.23 0.62 -12.23
C SER A 57 30.73 -0.26 -11.07
N ARG A 58 30.77 0.27 -9.85
CA ARG A 58 30.33 -0.37 -8.60
C ARG A 58 28.82 -0.69 -8.57
N HIS A 59 28.07 -0.25 -9.57
CA HIS A 59 26.63 -0.44 -9.73
C HIS A 59 26.28 -1.18 -11.03
N LYS A 60 26.84 -2.38 -11.22
CA LYS A 60 26.56 -3.26 -12.38
C LYS A 60 25.05 -3.47 -12.59
N GLY A 61 24.55 -3.25 -13.81
CA GLY A 61 23.23 -3.69 -14.28
C GLY A 61 21.98 -2.99 -13.72
N LYS A 62 22.10 -1.90 -12.96
CA LYS A 62 20.95 -1.26 -12.28
C LYS A 62 20.58 0.15 -12.77
N GLN A 63 21.24 0.65 -13.82
CA GLN A 63 21.01 2.00 -14.31
C GLN A 63 19.94 2.06 -15.39
N TRP A 64 18.90 2.85 -15.13
CA TRP A 64 17.83 3.13 -16.07
C TRP A 64 17.89 4.61 -16.47
N LEU A 65 17.63 4.88 -17.75
CA LEU A 65 17.55 6.23 -18.29
C LEU A 65 16.11 6.50 -18.74
N LEU A 66 15.52 7.57 -18.21
CA LEU A 66 14.22 8.07 -18.62
C LEU A 66 14.40 9.19 -19.65
N ILE A 67 13.86 9.01 -20.85
CA ILE A 67 14.06 9.89 -22.01
C ILE A 67 12.70 10.46 -22.44
N LYS A 68 12.60 11.79 -22.50
CA LYS A 68 11.42 12.46 -23.08
C LYS A 68 11.42 12.26 -24.59
N ARG A 69 10.38 11.62 -25.14
CA ARG A 69 10.20 11.48 -26.59
C ARG A 69 9.65 12.78 -27.18
N THR A 70 9.96 13.05 -28.44
CA THR A 70 9.40 14.20 -29.15
C THR A 70 7.92 13.95 -29.44
N ASP A 71 7.06 14.75 -28.83
CA ASP A 71 5.64 14.86 -29.12
C ASP A 71 5.27 16.32 -29.50
N ARG A 72 4.19 16.48 -30.27
CA ARG A 72 3.67 17.81 -30.65
C ARG A 72 2.40 18.12 -29.84
N PRO A 73 2.25 19.35 -29.32
CA PRO A 73 3.22 20.46 -29.34
C PRO A 73 4.39 20.21 -28.38
N ARG A 74 5.61 20.60 -28.79
CA ARG A 74 6.81 20.51 -27.94
C ARG A 74 6.64 21.42 -26.73
N ARG A 75 6.34 20.85 -25.57
CA ARG A 75 6.24 21.57 -24.30
C ARG A 75 7.59 21.49 -23.59
N ARG A 76 8.17 22.64 -23.22
CA ARG A 76 9.40 22.66 -22.42
C ARG A 76 9.06 22.10 -21.03
N LEU A 77 9.79 21.08 -20.59
CA LEU A 77 9.67 20.54 -19.25
C LEU A 77 10.09 21.64 -18.25
N GLN A 78 9.16 22.07 -17.41
CA GLN A 78 9.45 22.90 -16.26
C GLN A 78 9.43 21.99 -15.04
N LEU A 79 10.61 21.46 -14.71
CA LEU A 79 10.79 20.64 -13.54
C LEU A 79 11.15 21.53 -12.36
N ASN A 80 10.54 21.24 -11.22
CA ASN A 80 10.94 21.77 -9.93
C ASN A 80 11.10 20.58 -8.97
N ASP A 81 11.94 20.78 -7.96
CA ASP A 81 12.24 19.75 -6.96
C ASP A 81 11.31 19.87 -5.74
N LEU A 82 10.07 20.30 -6.00
CA LEU A 82 9.04 20.51 -4.99
C LEU A 82 8.02 19.37 -5.01
N SER A 83 7.35 19.11 -3.91
CA SER A 83 6.27 18.15 -3.84
C SER A 83 5.12 18.55 -4.77
N VAL A 84 4.52 17.56 -5.44
CA VAL A 84 3.31 17.78 -6.24
C VAL A 84 2.08 18.09 -5.39
N ILE A 85 2.10 17.68 -4.11
CA ILE A 85 0.97 17.85 -3.19
C ILE A 85 1.16 19.05 -2.25
N SER A 86 2.33 19.20 -1.64
CA SER A 86 2.57 20.25 -0.64
C SER A 86 3.34 21.45 -1.18
N GLY A 87 3.96 21.33 -2.36
CA GLY A 87 4.86 22.36 -2.90
C GLY A 87 6.17 22.53 -2.12
N ARG A 88 6.47 21.64 -1.17
CA ARG A 88 7.68 21.69 -0.32
C ARG A 88 8.89 21.05 -0.98
N SER A 89 10.10 21.54 -0.67
CA SER A 89 11.35 20.89 -1.03
C SER A 89 11.65 19.67 -0.14
N MET A 90 12.63 18.84 -0.53
CA MET A 90 13.12 17.74 0.32
C MET A 90 13.64 18.24 1.68
N GLU A 91 14.29 19.40 1.72
CA GLU A 91 14.82 20.00 2.94
C GLU A 91 13.69 20.48 3.86
N GLU A 92 12.65 21.08 3.29
CA GLU A 92 11.47 21.51 4.04
C GLU A 92 10.66 20.32 4.57
N ILE A 93 10.56 19.24 3.80
CA ILE A 93 9.94 17.98 4.26
C ILE A 93 10.77 17.40 5.42
N ALA A 94 12.10 17.33 5.28
CA ALA A 94 12.98 16.83 6.33
C ALA A 94 12.92 17.69 7.61
N ALA A 95 12.89 19.01 7.46
CA ALA A 95 12.86 19.95 8.58
C ALA A 95 11.51 19.96 9.33
N HIS A 96 10.40 19.76 8.62
CA HIS A 96 9.06 19.72 9.21
C HIS A 96 8.63 18.32 9.69
N ASP A 97 9.36 17.26 9.37
CA ASP A 97 9.12 15.91 9.89
C ASP A 97 9.64 15.68 11.31
N HIS A 98 10.42 16.61 11.85
CA HIS A 98 10.84 16.53 13.25
C HIS A 98 9.66 16.64 14.25
N GLU A 99 8.44 16.95 13.77
CA GLU A 99 7.21 16.91 14.57
C GLU A 99 6.41 15.59 14.42
N ALA A 100 6.85 14.66 13.58
CA ALA A 100 6.39 13.29 13.67
C ALA A 100 7.15 12.61 14.84
N GLU A 101 6.75 12.94 16.08
CA GLU A 101 7.10 12.15 17.26
C GLU A 101 6.83 10.69 16.91
N SER A 102 7.90 9.89 16.86
CA SER A 102 7.80 8.45 16.64
C SER A 102 6.77 7.91 17.62
N LEU A 103 5.72 7.27 17.12
CA LEU A 103 4.79 6.55 17.97
C LEU A 103 5.63 5.70 18.94
N PRO A 104 5.31 5.71 20.25
CA PRO A 104 6.01 4.86 21.19
C PRO A 104 5.97 3.43 20.63
N PRO A 105 7.10 2.70 20.72
CA PRO A 105 7.13 1.33 20.23
C PRO A 105 5.98 0.55 20.89
N PRO A 106 5.34 -0.39 20.17
CA PRO A 106 4.27 -1.18 20.73
C PRO A 106 4.76 -1.84 22.03
N PRO A 107 3.92 -1.92 23.07
CA PRO A 107 4.33 -2.46 24.35
C PRO A 107 4.83 -3.91 24.17
N VAL A 108 5.98 -4.22 24.77
CA VAL A 108 6.49 -5.58 24.78
C VAL A 108 5.56 -6.39 25.68
N ALA A 109 4.81 -7.35 25.10
CA ALA A 109 3.76 -8.08 25.82
C ALA A 109 4.23 -8.73 27.15
N ARG A 110 5.51 -9.11 27.25
CA ARG A 110 6.12 -9.69 28.46
C ARG A 110 6.29 -8.70 29.61
N GLU A 111 6.25 -7.40 29.33
CA GLU A 111 6.44 -6.32 30.30
C GLU A 111 5.11 -5.83 30.89
N ILE A 112 3.97 -6.29 30.35
CA ILE A 112 2.64 -5.92 30.83
C ILE A 112 2.33 -6.71 32.12
N PRO A 113 2.07 -6.04 33.26
CA PRO A 113 1.72 -6.72 34.51
C PRO A 113 0.49 -7.62 34.35
N GLY A 114 0.63 -8.91 34.72
CA GLY A 114 -0.44 -9.92 34.58
C GLY A 114 -0.48 -10.62 33.23
N ALA A 115 0.36 -10.24 32.26
CA ALA A 115 0.48 -10.95 31.00
C ALA A 115 1.07 -12.35 31.21
N HIS A 116 0.39 -13.35 30.66
CA HIS A 116 0.82 -14.73 30.62
C HIS A 116 0.53 -15.29 29.23
N LYS A 117 1.30 -16.29 28.81
CA LYS A 117 1.06 -16.95 27.52
C LYS A 117 -0.30 -17.67 27.61
N GLY A 118 -1.19 -17.36 26.69
CA GLY A 118 -2.50 -17.99 26.57
C GLY A 118 -2.80 -18.33 25.12
N SER A 119 -3.84 -19.14 24.89
CA SER A 119 -4.34 -19.39 23.55
C SER A 119 -5.01 -18.14 22.98
N PRO A 120 -4.97 -17.92 21.66
CA PRO A 120 -5.74 -16.86 21.02
C PRO A 120 -7.23 -16.99 21.37
N PRO A 121 -7.97 -15.88 21.47
CA PRO A 121 -9.39 -15.94 21.73
C PRO A 121 -10.10 -16.66 20.58
N ALA A 122 -10.94 -17.65 20.91
CA ALA A 122 -11.71 -18.43 19.93
C ALA A 122 -12.68 -17.55 19.13
N THR A 123 -13.14 -16.45 19.74
CA THR A 123 -14.02 -15.46 19.14
C THR A 123 -13.52 -14.06 19.45
N LEU A 124 -13.48 -13.22 18.42
CA LEU A 124 -13.13 -11.81 18.53
C LEU A 124 -14.19 -11.00 17.78
N SER A 125 -14.85 -10.07 18.48
CA SER A 125 -15.79 -9.14 17.85
C SER A 125 -15.03 -7.90 17.38
N PRO A 126 -15.15 -7.50 16.10
CA PRO A 126 -14.49 -6.30 15.60
C PRO A 126 -14.90 -5.06 16.38
N GLN A 127 -13.93 -4.19 16.66
CA GLN A 127 -14.20 -2.86 17.18
C GLN A 127 -14.96 -2.04 16.12
N LEU A 128 -15.95 -1.25 16.57
CA LEU A 128 -16.75 -0.42 15.69
C LEU A 128 -16.29 1.03 15.72
N GLY A 129 -16.29 1.68 14.55
CA GLY A 129 -16.10 3.12 14.46
C GLY A 129 -17.34 3.88 14.92
N THR A 130 -17.13 4.98 15.64
CA THR A 130 -18.19 5.94 15.96
C THR A 130 -18.38 6.89 14.77
N PRO A 131 -19.59 6.98 14.16
CA PRO A 131 -19.82 7.91 13.07
C PRO A 131 -19.68 9.35 13.56
N THR A 132 -18.98 10.16 12.79
CA THR A 132 -18.77 11.59 13.04
C THR A 132 -18.96 12.36 11.73
N GLU A 133 -19.41 13.61 11.80
CA GLU A 133 -19.56 14.47 10.64
C GLU A 133 -18.21 14.90 10.05
N GLN A 134 -17.20 15.04 10.91
CA GLN A 134 -15.87 15.50 10.54
C GLN A 134 -14.82 14.55 11.11
N ALA A 135 -13.79 14.25 10.31
CA ALA A 135 -12.65 13.49 10.76
C ALA A 135 -12.02 14.19 11.98
N PRO A 136 -11.74 13.46 13.07
CA PRO A 136 -11.11 14.03 14.25
C PRO A 136 -9.72 14.57 13.88
N LYS A 137 -9.26 15.59 14.60
CA LYS A 137 -7.98 16.25 14.33
C LYS A 137 -7.06 16.13 15.52
N GLY A 138 -5.76 16.30 15.26
CA GLY A 138 -4.73 16.36 16.29
C GLY A 138 -3.86 15.11 16.32
N ARG A 139 -2.77 15.21 17.08
CA ARG A 139 -1.65 14.26 17.07
C ARG A 139 -1.98 12.88 17.65
N ASN A 140 -3.11 12.74 18.33
CA ASN A 140 -3.56 11.48 18.92
C ASN A 140 -4.39 10.62 17.95
N TRP A 141 -4.53 11.04 16.69
CA TRP A 141 -5.34 10.37 15.69
C TRP A 141 -4.50 9.85 14.54
N LEU A 142 -4.68 8.57 14.24
CA LEU A 142 -4.23 7.95 13.01
C LEU A 142 -5.42 7.92 12.03
N HIS A 143 -5.14 8.15 10.76
CA HIS A 143 -6.14 8.15 9.69
C HIS A 143 -5.84 7.05 8.69
N GLU A 144 -6.80 6.17 8.51
CA GLU A 144 -6.77 5.09 7.53
C GLU A 144 -7.86 5.29 6.48
N ILE A 145 -7.63 4.72 5.29
CA ILE A 145 -8.65 4.72 4.25
C ILE A 145 -9.81 3.85 4.71
N LYS A 146 -11.02 4.41 4.70
CA LYS A 146 -12.23 3.61 4.87
C LYS A 146 -12.49 2.82 3.58
N PHE A 147 -12.30 1.52 3.64
CA PHE A 147 -12.68 0.62 2.57
C PHE A 147 -14.18 0.32 2.58
N ASP A 148 -14.72 0.01 1.41
CA ASP A 148 -16.09 -0.42 1.22
C ASP A 148 -16.10 -1.89 0.79
N GLY A 149 -16.26 -2.77 1.78
CA GLY A 149 -16.11 -4.22 1.59
C GLY A 149 -16.81 -5.02 2.68
N TYR A 150 -16.30 -6.22 2.94
CA TYR A 150 -16.71 -7.04 4.08
C TYR A 150 -15.60 -7.11 5.11
N ARG A 151 -15.89 -6.67 6.33
CA ARG A 151 -15.03 -6.85 7.51
C ARG A 151 -14.82 -8.34 7.78
N ILE A 152 -13.56 -8.77 7.78
CA ILE A 152 -13.12 -10.15 8.03
C ILE A 152 -12.05 -10.15 9.12
N VAL A 153 -12.22 -11.03 10.11
CA VAL A 153 -11.20 -11.38 11.10
C VAL A 153 -10.52 -12.67 10.67
N ALA A 154 -9.23 -12.60 10.37
CA ALA A 154 -8.43 -13.77 10.04
C ALA A 154 -7.79 -14.36 11.31
N HIS A 155 -8.12 -15.61 11.62
CA HIS A 155 -7.45 -16.39 12.66
C HIS A 155 -6.40 -17.28 11.99
N ILE A 156 -5.15 -17.16 12.42
CA ILE A 156 -4.02 -17.97 11.96
C ILE A 156 -3.50 -18.74 13.16
N GLU A 157 -3.49 -20.07 13.07
CA GLU A 157 -2.98 -20.94 14.13
C GLU A 157 -2.30 -22.16 13.51
N HIS A 158 -0.99 -22.31 13.73
CA HIS A 158 -0.20 -23.49 13.37
C HIS A 158 -0.37 -23.96 11.91
N GLY A 159 -0.38 -23.01 10.96
CA GLY A 159 -0.54 -23.32 9.54
C GLY A 159 -1.98 -23.54 9.09
N GLU A 160 -2.97 -23.27 9.95
CA GLU A 160 -4.38 -23.19 9.58
C GLU A 160 -4.86 -21.73 9.60
N VAL A 161 -5.76 -21.40 8.66
CA VAL A 161 -6.36 -20.07 8.55
C VAL A 161 -7.88 -20.20 8.56
N ARG A 162 -8.56 -19.40 9.39
CA ARG A 162 -10.01 -19.20 9.34
C ARG A 162 -10.34 -17.74 9.06
N LEU A 163 -11.24 -17.50 8.12
CA LEU A 163 -11.71 -16.16 7.73
C LEU A 163 -13.14 -15.97 8.23
N VAL A 164 -13.28 -15.22 9.33
CA VAL A 164 -14.54 -15.06 10.05
C VAL A 164 -15.13 -13.69 9.75
N THR A 165 -16.37 -13.65 9.27
CA THR A 165 -17.09 -12.39 9.03
C THR A 165 -17.40 -11.64 10.32
N ARG A 166 -17.74 -10.35 10.22
CA ARG A 166 -18.24 -9.54 11.35
C ARG A 166 -19.32 -10.22 12.21
N ASN A 167 -20.17 -11.05 11.60
CA ASN A 167 -21.27 -11.74 12.29
C ASN A 167 -20.91 -13.15 12.77
N GLY A 168 -19.63 -13.54 12.72
CA GLY A 168 -19.14 -14.83 13.23
C GLY A 168 -19.24 -16.01 12.26
N HIS A 169 -19.64 -15.79 11.00
CA HIS A 169 -19.65 -16.87 10.01
C HIS A 169 -18.25 -17.16 9.47
N ASP A 170 -17.85 -18.43 9.48
CA ASP A 170 -16.64 -18.91 8.82
C ASP A 170 -16.85 -18.96 7.30
N TRP A 171 -16.15 -18.10 6.58
CA TRP A 171 -16.19 -17.97 5.12
C TRP A 171 -14.87 -18.38 4.46
N THR A 172 -14.04 -19.15 5.14
CA THR A 172 -12.74 -19.62 4.63
C THR A 172 -12.87 -20.30 3.27
N ASP A 173 -13.89 -21.13 3.09
CA ASP A 173 -14.17 -21.82 1.82
C ASP A 173 -14.51 -20.88 0.66
N ARG A 174 -15.04 -19.69 0.94
CA ARG A 174 -15.37 -18.68 -0.08
C ARG A 174 -14.15 -17.88 -0.50
N PHE A 175 -13.11 -17.84 0.35
CA PHE A 175 -11.94 -16.99 0.22
C PHE A 175 -10.63 -17.79 0.33
N ARG A 176 -10.61 -18.98 -0.29
CA ARG A 176 -9.47 -19.91 -0.22
C ARG A 176 -8.16 -19.31 -0.75
N ALA A 177 -8.25 -18.43 -1.76
CA ALA A 177 -7.06 -17.73 -2.28
C ALA A 177 -6.41 -16.87 -1.17
N GLN A 178 -7.22 -16.06 -0.48
CA GLN A 178 -6.77 -15.21 0.61
C GLN A 178 -6.27 -16.02 1.81
N ALA A 179 -6.95 -17.12 2.16
CA ALA A 179 -6.49 -18.03 3.21
C ALA A 179 -5.12 -18.67 2.86
N GLY A 180 -4.91 -19.04 1.59
CA GLY A 180 -3.65 -19.60 1.09
C GLY A 180 -2.50 -18.59 1.00
N GLU A 181 -2.78 -17.29 0.96
CA GLU A 181 -1.76 -16.25 1.11
C GLU A 181 -1.45 -15.99 2.59
N LEU A 182 -2.47 -15.91 3.44
CA LEU A 182 -2.31 -15.66 4.88
C LEU A 182 -1.53 -16.75 5.61
N VAL A 183 -1.68 -18.02 5.20
CA VAL A 183 -0.94 -19.14 5.80
C VAL A 183 0.58 -19.02 5.59
N GLN A 184 1.03 -18.22 4.63
CA GLN A 184 2.45 -18.01 4.34
C GLN A 184 3.10 -16.95 5.23
N LEU A 185 2.31 -16.24 6.05
CA LEU A 185 2.85 -15.27 7.00
C LEU A 185 3.76 -15.97 8.01
N PRO A 186 4.91 -15.38 8.37
CA PRO A 186 5.90 -15.99 9.25
C PRO A 186 5.48 -15.88 10.73
N VAL A 187 4.30 -16.41 11.07
CA VAL A 187 3.70 -16.37 12.41
C VAL A 187 3.19 -17.75 12.81
N GLU A 188 3.40 -18.13 14.07
CA GLU A 188 2.78 -19.35 14.61
C GLU A 188 1.28 -19.13 14.89
N GLN A 189 0.94 -17.95 15.41
CA GLN A 189 -0.41 -17.58 15.81
C GLN A 189 -0.62 -16.08 15.56
N ALA A 190 -1.75 -15.71 14.96
CA ALA A 190 -2.16 -14.32 14.78
C ALA A 190 -3.68 -14.20 14.66
N VAL A 191 -4.22 -13.06 15.10
CA VAL A 191 -5.58 -12.63 14.78
C VAL A 191 -5.46 -11.27 14.10
N LEU A 192 -5.90 -11.19 12.84
CA LEU A 192 -5.81 -9.98 12.03
C LEU A 192 -7.23 -9.47 11.77
N ASP A 193 -7.44 -8.17 11.95
CA ASP A 193 -8.66 -7.49 11.53
C ASP A 193 -8.41 -6.81 10.18
N GLY A 194 -9.43 -6.74 9.34
CA GLY A 194 -9.25 -6.22 8.00
C GLY A 194 -10.53 -6.17 7.19
N GLU A 195 -10.42 -5.60 6.00
CA GLU A 195 -11.51 -5.51 5.04
C GLU A 195 -11.19 -6.33 3.79
N LEU A 196 -12.09 -7.20 3.38
CA LEU A 196 -12.04 -7.85 2.08
C LEU A 196 -12.73 -6.96 1.05
N VAL A 197 -12.00 -6.59 0.00
CA VAL A 197 -12.44 -5.61 -1.00
C VAL A 197 -12.26 -6.12 -2.42
N ALA A 198 -13.12 -5.64 -3.32
CA ALA A 198 -12.85 -5.61 -4.74
C ALA A 198 -12.35 -4.21 -5.11
N LEU A 199 -11.31 -4.11 -5.95
CA LEU A 199 -10.84 -2.82 -6.44
C LEU A 199 -11.34 -2.57 -7.87
N SER A 200 -11.76 -1.35 -8.15
CA SER A 200 -12.03 -0.88 -9.51
C SER A 200 -10.73 -0.59 -10.27
N GLU A 201 -10.83 -0.32 -11.56
CA GLU A 201 -9.69 0.13 -12.38
C GLU A 201 -9.02 1.42 -11.86
N SER A 202 -9.75 2.25 -11.10
CA SER A 202 -9.18 3.45 -10.46
C SER A 202 -8.50 3.16 -9.12
N GLY A 203 -8.50 1.91 -8.67
CA GLY A 203 -7.98 1.50 -7.36
C GLY A 203 -8.91 1.77 -6.18
N ALA A 204 -10.13 2.27 -6.43
CA ALA A 204 -11.12 2.49 -5.37
C ALA A 204 -11.82 1.18 -5.01
N SER A 205 -12.11 0.95 -3.72
CA SER A 205 -12.92 -0.21 -3.31
C SER A 205 -14.34 -0.10 -3.86
N SER A 206 -14.85 -1.21 -4.40
CA SER A 206 -16.19 -1.33 -4.98
C SER A 206 -17.00 -2.40 -4.25
N PHE A 207 -17.97 -1.98 -3.44
CA PHE A 207 -18.88 -2.89 -2.75
C PHE A 207 -19.71 -3.72 -3.74
N HIS A 208 -20.16 -3.10 -4.83
CA HIS A 208 -20.87 -3.82 -5.89
C HIS A 208 -19.98 -4.90 -6.54
N GLY A 209 -18.73 -4.57 -6.86
CA GLY A 209 -17.77 -5.52 -7.42
C GLY A 209 -17.48 -6.69 -6.48
N LEU A 210 -17.41 -6.42 -5.17
CA LEU A 210 -17.29 -7.47 -4.15
C LEU A 210 -18.49 -8.42 -4.16
N GLN A 211 -19.71 -7.87 -4.17
CA GLN A 211 -20.94 -8.69 -4.21
C GLN A 211 -21.03 -9.51 -5.50
N GLU A 212 -20.66 -8.94 -6.64
CA GLU A 212 -20.60 -9.63 -7.93
C GLU A 212 -19.60 -10.80 -7.87
N ALA A 213 -18.37 -10.55 -7.41
CA ALA A 213 -17.34 -11.57 -7.26
C ALA A 213 -17.79 -12.74 -6.37
N ILE A 214 -18.43 -12.45 -5.24
CA ILE A 214 -18.96 -13.45 -4.32
C ILE A 214 -20.10 -14.25 -4.96
N SER A 215 -21.06 -13.58 -5.62
CA SER A 215 -22.19 -14.24 -6.27
C SER A 215 -21.76 -15.19 -7.39
N ARG A 216 -20.74 -14.78 -8.17
CA ARG A 216 -20.14 -15.58 -9.25
C ARG A 216 -19.12 -16.61 -8.77
N LYS A 217 -18.81 -16.65 -7.47
CA LYS A 217 -17.75 -17.49 -6.87
C LYS A 217 -16.37 -17.24 -7.50
N GLN A 218 -16.12 -16.02 -7.96
CA GLN A 218 -14.86 -15.58 -8.56
C GLN A 218 -14.13 -14.65 -7.58
N THR A 219 -13.73 -15.17 -6.43
CA THR A 219 -13.23 -14.38 -5.30
C THR A 219 -11.70 -14.27 -5.24
N ALA A 220 -10.97 -14.95 -6.12
CA ALA A 220 -9.50 -15.02 -6.05
C ALA A 220 -8.79 -13.66 -6.25
N HIS A 221 -9.43 -12.71 -6.93
CA HIS A 221 -8.88 -11.37 -7.17
C HIS A 221 -9.23 -10.36 -6.08
N LEU A 222 -10.02 -10.76 -5.08
CA LEU A 222 -10.35 -9.90 -3.94
C LEU A 222 -9.10 -9.72 -3.07
N ILE A 223 -8.98 -8.53 -2.49
CA ILE A 223 -7.82 -8.16 -1.68
C ILE A 223 -8.27 -8.10 -0.22
N TYR A 224 -7.47 -8.69 0.68
CA TYR A 224 -7.67 -8.55 2.11
C TYR A 224 -6.73 -7.47 2.65
N GLN A 225 -7.31 -6.33 3.02
CA GLN A 225 -6.58 -5.18 3.54
C GLN A 225 -6.62 -5.21 5.06
N VAL A 226 -5.49 -5.55 5.67
CA VAL A 226 -5.31 -5.55 7.14
C VAL A 226 -5.10 -4.12 7.64
N PHE A 227 -5.65 -3.82 8.81
CA PHE A 227 -5.40 -2.60 9.59
C PHE A 227 -5.35 -2.94 11.09
#